data_AF-A0A2N8TAJ7-F1
#
_entry.id   AF-A0A2N8TAJ7-F1
#
_cell.length_a   1.000
_cell.length_b   1.000
_cell.length_c   1.000
_cell.angle_alpha   90.00
_cell.angle_beta   90.00
_cell.angle_gamma   90.00
#
_symmetry.space_group_name_H-M   'P 1'
#
loop_
_entity.id
_entity.type
_entity.pdbx_description
1 polymer ?
#
loop_
_entity_poly.entity_id
_entity_poly.type
_entity_poly.pdbx_seq_one_letter_code
_entity_poly.pdbx_strand_id
1 'polypeptide(L)'
;PALPVLPLLARQDERESLVRLLARGRSTRLTGAAGSGRTRLLDLVAEDCSDLAPDGVVRLNGFGRTSGDLLYDLFHAVYSAPLHRPDRDELLTYVREIGAVVVVDDLEFGGGGLDELLRATPECAFLLGAT
;
A
#
# COMPACT_ATOMS: atom_id res chain seq x y z
N PRO A 1 -5.99 -11.01 -31.36
CA PRO A 1 -6.81 -10.05 -30.56
C PRO A 1 -5.90 -8.97 -29.97
N ALA A 2 -6.27 -7.71 -30.15
CA ALA A 2 -5.38 -6.54 -30.08
C ALA A 2 -4.72 -6.36 -28.71
N LEU A 3 -3.40 -6.21 -28.70
CA LEU A 3 -2.64 -5.57 -27.63
C LEU A 3 -2.72 -4.06 -27.88
N PRO A 4 -3.39 -3.26 -27.03
CA PRO A 4 -3.25 -1.82 -27.11
C PRO A 4 -1.92 -1.43 -26.48
N VAL A 5 -0.91 -1.20 -27.32
CA VAL A 5 0.24 -0.34 -27.00
C VAL A 5 -0.31 1.06 -26.83
N LEU A 6 -0.41 1.57 -25.59
CA LEU A 6 -0.43 3.00 -25.24
C LEU A 6 -0.25 3.19 -23.70
N PRO A 7 0.91 2.90 -23.04
CA PRO A 7 0.93 2.86 -21.57
C PRO A 7 1.74 4.00 -20.90
N LEU A 8 1.74 5.22 -21.44
CA LEU A 8 2.36 6.37 -20.74
C LEU A 8 1.35 7.45 -20.36
N LEU A 9 0.35 7.75 -21.21
CA LEU A 9 -0.75 8.67 -20.88
C LEU A 9 -1.80 8.02 -19.98
N ALA A 10 -2.19 6.76 -20.25
CA ALA A 10 -3.08 6.02 -19.35
C ALA A 10 -2.51 5.92 -17.93
N ARG A 11 -1.18 5.78 -17.80
CA ARG A 11 -0.49 5.72 -16.52
C ARG A 11 -0.51 7.04 -15.75
N GLN A 12 -0.46 8.19 -16.42
CA GLN A 12 -0.57 9.48 -15.72
C GLN A 12 -1.99 9.72 -15.21
N ASP A 13 -3.01 9.41 -16.02
CA ASP A 13 -4.41 9.53 -15.61
C ASP A 13 -4.76 8.52 -14.50
N GLU A 14 -4.28 7.28 -14.59
CA GLU A 14 -4.38 6.29 -13.50
C GLU A 14 -3.70 6.80 -12.24
N ARG A 15 -2.48 7.31 -12.34
CA ARG A 15 -1.74 7.86 -11.20
C ARG A 15 -2.53 8.97 -10.52
N GLU A 16 -2.99 9.97 -11.28
CA GLU A 16 -3.76 11.09 -10.74
C GLU A 16 -5.08 10.64 -10.10
N SER A 17 -5.72 9.61 -10.65
CA SER A 17 -6.93 9.02 -10.10
C SER A 17 -6.67 8.25 -8.80
N LEU A 18 -5.59 7.46 -8.75
CA LEU A 18 -5.13 6.75 -7.54
C LEU A 18 -4.76 7.74 -6.43
N VAL A 19 -3.97 8.75 -6.75
CA VAL A 19 -3.57 9.83 -5.82
C VAL A 19 -4.83 10.51 -5.27
N ARG A 20 -5.82 10.83 -6.11
CA ARG A 20 -7.09 11.40 -5.65
C ARG A 20 -7.91 10.49 -4.73
N LEU A 21 -7.84 9.17 -4.92
CA LEU A 21 -8.48 8.20 -4.03
C LEU A 21 -7.74 8.10 -2.69
N LEU A 22 -6.41 8.03 -2.74
CA LEU A 22 -5.55 7.98 -1.55
C LEU A 22 -5.67 9.26 -0.71
N ALA A 23 -5.75 10.43 -1.35
CA ALA A 23 -6.00 11.72 -0.69
C ALA A 23 -7.36 11.78 0.05
N ARG A 24 -8.29 10.86 -0.25
CA ARG A 24 -9.57 10.71 0.45
C ARG A 24 -9.55 9.62 1.52
N GLY A 25 -8.38 9.06 1.84
CA GLY A 25 -8.22 7.92 2.74
C GLY A 25 -8.81 6.62 2.18
N ARG A 26 -8.95 6.49 0.85
CA ARG A 26 -9.53 5.29 0.25
C ARG A 26 -8.45 4.32 -0.20
N SER A 27 -8.59 3.07 0.24
CA SER A 27 -7.77 1.96 -0.22
C SER A 27 -8.19 1.51 -1.62
N THR A 28 -7.22 1.32 -2.50
CA THR A 28 -7.43 0.92 -3.89
C THR A 28 -6.52 -0.25 -4.26
N ARG A 29 -7.03 -1.10 -5.16
CA ARG A 29 -6.30 -2.25 -5.67
C ARG A 29 -6.02 -2.07 -7.14
N LEU A 30 -4.76 -2.25 -7.50
CA LEU A 30 -4.29 -2.22 -8.87
C LEU A 30 -3.96 -3.64 -9.33
N THR A 31 -4.72 -4.08 -10.34
CA THR A 31 -4.59 -5.40 -10.97
C THR A 31 -4.12 -5.23 -12.40
N GLY A 32 -3.08 -5.95 -12.81
CA GLY A 32 -2.55 -5.87 -14.17
C GLY A 32 -1.59 -7.02 -14.46
N ALA A 33 -1.40 -7.34 -15.74
CA ALA A 33 -0.54 -8.45 -16.15
C ALA A 33 0.90 -8.28 -15.62
N ALA A 34 1.52 -9.41 -15.24
CA ALA A 34 2.93 -9.45 -14.84
C ALA A 34 3.82 -8.84 -15.95
N GLY A 35 4.76 -7.98 -15.57
CA GLY A 35 5.64 -7.28 -16.52
C GLY A 35 5.07 -5.97 -17.10
N SER A 36 3.86 -5.57 -16.72
CA SER A 36 3.26 -4.27 -17.12
C SER A 36 3.93 -3.04 -16.52
N GLY A 37 5.02 -3.18 -15.76
CA GLY A 37 5.69 -2.07 -15.08
C GLY A 37 4.90 -1.49 -13.91
N ARG A 38 3.94 -2.24 -13.34
CA ARG A 38 3.14 -1.84 -12.17
C ARG A 38 3.99 -1.33 -11.03
N THR A 39 5.05 -2.04 -10.66
CA THR A 39 5.93 -1.66 -9.55
C THR A 39 6.51 -0.26 -9.75
N ARG A 40 6.80 0.16 -11.00
CA ARG A 40 7.20 1.55 -11.30
C ARG A 40 6.05 2.54 -11.13
N LEU A 41 4.82 2.18 -11.53
CA LEU A 41 3.66 3.06 -11.31
C LEU A 41 3.39 3.24 -9.81
N LEU A 42 3.47 2.17 -9.03
CA LEU A 42 3.34 2.19 -7.58
C LEU A 42 4.40 3.09 -6.93
N ASP A 43 5.67 2.96 -7.35
CA ASP A 43 6.78 3.78 -6.86
C ASP A 43 6.57 5.27 -7.19
N LEU A 44 6.12 5.54 -8.42
CA LEU A 44 5.73 6.86 -8.85
C LEU A 44 4.55 7.43 -8.02
N VAL A 45 3.47 6.68 -7.80
CA VAL A 45 2.36 7.12 -6.94
C VAL A 45 2.84 7.36 -5.50
N ALA A 46 3.74 6.51 -5.00
CA ALA A 46 4.34 6.64 -3.67
C ALA A 46 5.12 7.94 -3.51
N GLU A 47 5.99 8.28 -4.47
CA GLU A 47 6.70 9.57 -4.46
C GLU A 47 5.70 10.75 -4.45
N ASP A 48 4.67 10.70 -5.28
CA ASP A 48 3.67 11.77 -5.38
C ASP A 48 2.84 11.90 -4.09
N CYS A 49 2.61 10.78 -3.40
CA CYS A 49 1.86 10.75 -2.14
C CYS A 49 2.71 11.01 -0.89
N SER A 50 4.03 11.19 -1.01
CA SER A 50 4.90 11.41 0.13
C SER A 50 4.60 12.70 0.89
N ASP A 51 4.02 13.70 0.21
CA ASP A 51 3.57 14.96 0.81
C ASP A 51 2.07 14.95 1.21
N LEU A 52 1.33 13.88 0.84
CA LEU A 52 -0.12 13.78 1.12
C LEU A 52 -0.44 13.24 2.52
N ALA A 53 0.48 12.45 3.09
CA ALA A 53 0.29 11.79 4.37
C ALA A 53 1.29 12.29 5.42
N PRO A 54 0.87 12.51 6.68
CA PRO A 54 1.75 13.01 7.74
C PRO A 54 2.95 12.10 8.03
N ASP A 55 2.77 10.78 7.92
CA ASP A 55 3.84 9.79 8.12
C ASP A 55 4.56 9.41 6.80
N GLY A 56 4.17 10.01 5.67
CA GLY A 56 4.73 9.72 4.35
C GLY A 56 4.22 8.42 3.73
N VAL A 57 5.08 7.78 2.93
CA VAL A 57 4.73 6.53 2.21
C VAL A 57 5.62 5.37 2.63
N VAL A 58 4.97 4.24 2.93
CA VAL A 58 5.62 2.99 3.30
C VAL A 58 5.44 1.96 2.20
N ARG A 59 6.54 1.30 1.83
CA ARG A 59 6.53 0.22 0.84
C ARG A 59 6.67 -1.13 1.53
N LEU A 60 5.69 -2.00 1.32
CA LEU A 60 5.65 -3.36 1.83
C LEU A 60 5.59 -4.37 0.66
N ASN A 61 6.04 -5.60 0.93
CA ASN A 61 5.95 -6.70 -0.04
C ASN A 61 5.00 -7.77 0.50
N GLY A 62 3.96 -8.11 -0.25
CA GLY A 62 2.96 -9.10 0.12
C GLY A 62 3.35 -10.55 -0.15
N PHE A 63 4.49 -10.78 -0.81
CA PHE A 63 4.93 -12.11 -1.24
C PHE A 63 5.28 -12.99 -0.04
N GLY A 64 4.54 -14.07 0.17
CA GLY A 64 4.68 -14.98 1.31
C GLY A 64 4.38 -14.35 2.67
N ARG A 65 3.74 -13.18 2.73
CA ARG A 65 3.44 -12.45 3.97
C ARG A 65 1.97 -12.60 4.39
N THR A 66 1.74 -12.53 5.70
CA THR A 66 0.39 -12.49 6.29
C THR A 66 0.00 -11.06 6.64
N SER A 67 -1.29 -10.82 6.91
CA SER A 67 -1.80 -9.52 7.40
C SER A 67 -1.03 -9.03 8.61
N GLY A 68 -0.75 -9.90 9.59
CA GLY A 68 0.04 -9.57 10.77
C GLY A 68 1.47 -9.18 10.45
N ASP A 69 2.12 -9.90 9.52
CA ASP A 69 3.49 -9.58 9.08
C ASP A 69 3.55 -8.17 8.47
N LEU A 70 2.57 -7.81 7.64
CA LEU A 70 2.49 -6.47 7.05
C LEU A 70 2.23 -5.36 8.09
N LEU A 71 1.45 -5.63 9.14
CA LEU A 71 1.25 -4.64 10.22
C LEU A 71 2.57 -4.38 10.97
N TYR A 72 3.33 -5.43 11.24
CA TYR A 72 4.66 -5.28 11.85
C TYR A 72 5.61 -4.52 10.92
N ASP A 73 5.66 -4.88 9.65
CA ASP A 73 6.53 -4.22 8.66
C ASP A 73 6.15 -2.73 8.49
N LEU A 74 4.84 -2.41 8.49
CA LEU A 74 4.34 -1.03 8.52
C LEU A 74 4.85 -0.26 9.75
N PHE A 75 4.66 -0.83 10.94
CA PHE A 75 5.12 -0.20 12.18
C PHE A 75 6.62 0.03 12.17
N HIS A 76 7.40 -0.98 11.78
CA HIS A 76 8.85 -0.88 11.70
C HIS A 76 9.30 0.18 10.69
N ALA A 77 8.58 0.33 9.58
CA ALA A 77 8.88 1.34 8.57
C ALA A 77 8.57 2.77 9.06
N VAL A 78 7.42 3.00 9.69
CA VAL A 78 7.03 4.34 10.18
C VAL A 78 7.84 4.76 11.39
N TYR A 79 7.93 3.90 12.40
CA TYR A 79 8.65 4.22 13.64
C TYR A 79 10.16 4.05 13.52
N SER A 80 10.66 3.57 12.37
CA SER A 80 12.08 3.27 12.13
C SER A 80 12.71 2.48 13.29
N ALA A 81 11.94 1.58 13.91
CA ALA A 81 12.28 0.89 15.15
C ALA A 81 12.43 -0.63 14.91
N PRO A 82 13.45 -1.09 14.17
CA PRO A 82 13.60 -2.50 13.78
C PRO A 82 13.83 -3.46 14.97
N LEU A 83 14.24 -2.93 16.12
CA LEU A 83 14.49 -3.71 17.35
C LEU A 83 13.31 -3.73 18.32
N HIS A 84 12.25 -2.96 18.03
CA HIS A 84 11.08 -2.89 18.90
C HIS A 84 10.02 -3.88 18.42
N ARG A 85 9.78 -4.93 19.21
CA ARG A 85 8.66 -5.88 18.98
C ARG A 85 7.54 -5.57 19.97
N PRO A 86 6.61 -4.66 19.63
CA PRO A 86 5.42 -4.48 20.44
C PRO A 86 4.57 -5.75 20.39
N ASP A 87 3.78 -5.98 21.43
CA ASP A 87 2.76 -7.03 21.41
C ASP A 87 1.71 -6.70 20.32
N ARG A 88 0.91 -7.69 19.90
CA ARG A 88 -0.09 -7.49 18.84
C ARG A 88 -1.08 -6.39 19.22
N ASP A 89 -1.48 -6.29 20.48
CA ASP A 89 -2.43 -5.27 20.93
C ASP A 89 -1.83 -3.85 20.91
N GLU A 90 -0.56 -3.73 21.34
CA GLU A 90 0.19 -2.47 21.24
C GLU A 90 0.41 -2.06 19.79
N LEU A 91 0.84 -3.00 18.94
CA LEU A 91 1.02 -2.77 17.51
C LEU A 91 -0.26 -2.20 16.89
N LEU A 92 -1.40 -2.82 17.15
CA LEU A 92 -2.70 -2.38 16.66
C LEU A 92 -3.05 -0.98 17.15
N THR A 93 -2.66 -0.61 18.37
CA THR A 93 -2.85 0.75 18.88
C THR A 93 -2.01 1.76 18.11
N TYR A 94 -0.73 1.48 17.89
CA TYR A 94 0.15 2.36 17.13
C TYR A 94 -0.31 2.51 15.68
N VAL A 95 -0.51 1.40 14.96
CA VAL A 95 -0.87 1.44 13.53
C VAL A 95 -2.26 2.01 13.26
N ARG A 96 -3.12 2.14 14.28
CA ARG A 96 -4.39 2.86 14.19
C ARG A 96 -4.21 4.37 14.16
N GLU A 97 -3.17 4.89 14.80
CA GLU A 97 -2.85 6.33 14.84
C GLU A 97 -1.91 6.74 13.70
N ILE A 98 -1.24 5.79 13.05
CA ILE A 98 -0.42 6.04 11.86
C ILE A 98 -1.32 6.55 10.72
N GLY A 99 -0.99 7.71 10.16
CA GLY A 99 -1.63 8.27 8.98
C GLY A 99 -0.69 8.18 7.78
N ALA A 100 -0.42 6.98 7.27
CA ALA A 100 0.52 6.75 6.18
C ALA A 100 -0.17 6.21 4.92
N VAL A 101 0.42 6.47 3.76
CA VAL A 101 0.09 5.72 2.53
C VAL A 101 0.93 4.44 2.51
N VAL A 102 0.26 3.29 2.41
CA VAL A 102 0.92 1.98 2.43
C VAL A 102 0.79 1.32 1.07
N VAL A 103 1.92 1.11 0.42
CA VAL A 103 2.01 0.51 -0.91
C VAL A 103 2.45 -0.93 -0.76
N VAL A 104 1.57 -1.88 -1.07
CA VAL A 104 1.85 -3.32 -0.98
C VAL A 104 1.93 -3.90 -2.39
N ASP A 105 3.10 -4.39 -2.80
CA ASP A 105 3.26 -5.09 -4.09
C ASP A 105 3.21 -6.61 -3.90
N ASP A 106 2.76 -7.32 -4.93
CA ASP A 106 2.68 -8.79 -4.99
C ASP A 106 1.85 -9.41 -3.86
N LEU A 107 0.64 -8.88 -3.68
CA LEU A 107 -0.28 -9.34 -2.64
C LEU A 107 -0.84 -10.74 -2.97
N GLU A 108 -0.36 -11.76 -2.26
CA GLU A 108 -0.79 -13.16 -2.46
C GLU A 108 -1.94 -13.58 -1.54
N PHE A 109 -2.18 -12.86 -0.44
CA PHE A 109 -3.26 -13.21 0.49
C PHE A 109 -4.61 -12.63 0.04
N GLY A 110 -5.68 -13.42 0.30
CA GLY A 110 -7.04 -13.08 -0.11
C GLY A 110 -7.70 -11.96 0.70
N GLY A 111 -8.95 -11.64 0.35
CA GLY A 111 -9.71 -10.54 0.94
C GLY A 111 -9.89 -10.60 2.47
N GLY A 112 -9.83 -11.78 3.09
CA GLY A 112 -9.93 -11.92 4.55
C GLY A 112 -8.74 -11.30 5.29
N GLY A 113 -7.51 -11.52 4.82
CA GLY A 113 -6.33 -10.89 5.41
C GLY A 113 -6.28 -9.39 5.14
N LEU A 114 -6.79 -8.97 3.98
CA LEU A 114 -6.88 -7.55 3.66
C LEU A 114 -7.92 -6.81 4.51
N ASP A 115 -9.10 -7.40 4.77
CA ASP A 115 -10.10 -6.80 5.65
C ASP A 115 -9.54 -6.61 7.06
N GLU A 116 -8.80 -7.60 7.56
CA GLU A 116 -8.13 -7.51 8.86
C GLU A 116 -7.13 -6.36 8.90
N LEU A 117 -6.28 -6.25 7.87
CA LEU A 117 -5.31 -5.17 7.72
C LEU A 117 -6.00 -3.80 7.72
N LEU A 118 -7.03 -3.62 6.89
CA LEU A 118 -7.79 -2.37 6.77
C LEU A 118 -8.51 -2.01 8.08
N ARG A 119 -9.09 -3.00 8.78
CA ARG A 119 -9.70 -2.78 10.10
C ARG A 119 -8.70 -2.38 11.18
N ALA A 120 -7.47 -2.88 11.06
CA ALA A 120 -6.39 -2.55 11.97
C ALA A 120 -5.84 -1.14 11.74
N THR A 121 -6.01 -0.57 10.55
CA THR A 121 -5.34 0.68 10.13
C THR A 121 -6.34 1.64 9.47
N PRO A 122 -7.32 2.16 10.22
CA PRO A 122 -8.39 3.00 9.67
C PRO A 122 -7.90 4.35 9.11
N GLU A 123 -6.81 4.89 9.64
CA GLU A 123 -6.24 6.18 9.21
C GLU A 123 -5.26 6.02 8.03
N CYS A 124 -4.92 4.77 7.65
CA CYS A 124 -3.99 4.48 6.55
C CYS A 124 -4.70 4.30 5.21
N ALA A 125 -4.08 4.78 4.13
CA ALA A 125 -4.55 4.56 2.77
C ALA A 125 -3.72 3.46 2.09
N PHE A 126 -4.35 2.38 1.60
CA PHE A 126 -3.64 1.26 0.99
C PHE A 126 -3.67 1.28 -0.53
N LEU A 127 -2.52 1.07 -1.15
CA LEU A 127 -2.37 0.84 -2.58
C LEU A 127 -1.83 -0.57 -2.81
N LEU A 128 -2.69 -1.46 -3.30
CA LEU A 128 -2.42 -2.89 -3.34
C LEU A 128 -2.17 -3.35 -4.78
N GLY A 129 -0.98 -3.88 -5.07
CA GLY A 129 -0.67 -4.56 -6.31
C GLY A 129 -0.96 -6.06 -6.20
N ALA A 130 -2.04 -6.53 -6.83
CA ALA A 130 -2.32 -7.97 -6.96
C ALA A 130 -2.15 -8.43 -8.41
N THR A 131 -1.51 -9.59 -8.60
CA THR A 131 -1.15 -10.16 -9.91
C THR A 131 -2.26 -11.05 -10.45
#